data_AF-A0A9D5GJ66-F1
#
_entry.id   AF-A0A9D5GJ66-F1
#
_cell.length_a   1.000
_cell.length_b   1.000
_cell.length_c   1.000
_cell.angle_alpha   90.00
_cell.angle_beta   90.00
_cell.angle_gamma   90.00
#
_symmetry.space_group_name_H-M   'P 1'
#
loop_
_entity.id
_entity.type
_entity.pdbx_description
1 polymer ?
#
loop_
_entity_poly.entity_id
_entity_poly.type
_entity_poly.pdbx_seq_one_letter_code
_entity_poly.pdbx_strand_id
1 'polypeptide(L)'
;MQDKTLICKDCGTEFPFTVRDQQFYAEKGFENEPQRCRDCRTNRKTSRSGSAREMFDAVCAQCGVATTVPFKPRGDKPVYCRACYASMAPAAAGRL
;
A
#
# COMPACT_ATOMS: atom_id res chain seq x y z
N MET A 1 27.12 -10.19 12.56
CA MET A 1 26.89 -8.80 12.11
C MET A 1 26.65 -7.94 13.35
N GLN A 2 26.80 -6.62 13.27
CA GLN A 2 26.58 -5.68 14.38
C GLN A 2 25.45 -4.72 14.03
N ASP A 3 24.88 -4.07 15.04
CA ASP A 3 23.87 -3.01 14.82
C ASP A 3 24.47 -1.87 13.99
N LYS A 4 23.66 -1.32 13.09
CA LYS A 4 24.02 -0.14 12.30
C LYS A 4 23.04 0.98 12.60
N THR A 5 23.54 2.20 12.65
CA THR A 5 22.69 3.40 12.69
C THR A 5 22.53 3.95 11.28
N LEU A 6 21.28 4.17 10.85
CA LEU A 6 20.94 4.72 9.54
C LEU A 6 20.21 6.05 9.70
N ILE A 7 20.27 6.90 8.67
CA ILE A 7 19.60 8.19 8.64
C ILE A 7 18.32 8.07 7.82
N CYS A 8 17.18 8.50 8.38
CA CYS A 8 15.92 8.46 7.66
C CYS A 8 15.90 9.49 6.51
N LYS A 9 15.62 9.04 5.29
CA LYS A 9 15.49 9.91 4.12
C LYS A 9 14.37 10.95 4.20
N ASP A 10 13.34 10.72 5.01
CA ASP A 10 12.17 11.60 5.08
C ASP A 10 12.28 12.64 6.21
N CYS A 11 12.71 12.24 7.42
CA CYS A 11 12.79 13.13 8.58
C CYS A 11 14.21 13.44 9.07
N GLY A 12 15.24 12.83 8.48
CA GLY A 12 16.65 13.05 8.85
C GLY A 12 17.07 12.46 10.20
N THR A 13 16.14 11.84 10.96
CA THR A 13 16.47 11.26 12.26
C THR A 13 17.24 9.95 12.09
N GLU A 14 18.17 9.73 13.00
CA GLU A 14 18.85 8.45 13.14
C GLU A 14 17.89 7.36 13.62
N PHE A 15 18.07 6.13 13.14
CA PHE A 15 17.33 4.98 13.62
C PHE A 15 18.19 3.70 13.54
N PRO A 16 17.97 2.73 14.44
CA PRO A 16 18.74 1.50 14.46
C PRO A 16 18.28 0.52 13.37
N PHE A 17 19.24 -0.09 12.69
CA PHE A 17 19.10 -1.29 11.87
C PHE A 17 19.80 -2.44 12.60
N THR A 18 19.05 -3.07 13.50
CA THR A 18 19.60 -4.05 14.45
C THR A 18 20.03 -5.34 13.75
N VAL A 19 20.86 -6.15 14.41
CA VAL A 19 21.21 -7.50 13.92
C VAL A 19 19.97 -8.33 13.61
N ARG A 20 18.92 -8.21 14.44
CA ARG A 20 17.65 -8.91 14.22
C ARG A 20 16.94 -8.45 12.94
N ASP A 21 16.96 -7.15 12.66
CA ASP A 21 16.38 -6.62 11.43
C ASP A 21 17.20 -7.01 10.20
N GLN A 22 18.53 -7.05 10.32
CA GLN A 22 19.43 -7.51 9.25
C GLN A 22 19.18 -8.98 8.90
N GLN A 23 19.00 -9.84 9.90
CA GLN A 23 18.63 -11.25 9.71
C GLN A 23 17.28 -11.38 8.99
N PHE A 24 16.27 -10.64 9.46
CA PHE A 24 14.96 -10.62 8.80
C PHE A 24 15.06 -10.18 7.33
N TYR A 25 15.89 -9.17 7.04
CA TYR A 25 16.10 -8.71 5.67
C TYR A 25 16.76 -9.78 4.79
N ALA A 26 17.79 -10.46 5.31
CA ALA A 26 18.46 -11.55 4.62
C ALA A 26 17.53 -12.74 4.35
N GLU A 27 16.74 -13.16 5.35
CA GLU A 27 15.76 -14.25 5.21
C GLU A 27 14.68 -13.97 4.15
N LYS A 28 14.33 -12.70 3.97
CA LYS A 28 13.37 -12.26 2.95
C LYS A 28 14.01 -12.00 1.59
N GLY A 29 15.32 -12.17 1.45
CA GLY A 29 16.05 -11.89 0.22
C GLY A 29 16.10 -10.40 -0.13
N PHE A 30 16.02 -9.52 0.87
CA PHE A 30 16.17 -8.08 0.65
C PHE A 30 17.64 -7.70 0.61
N GLU A 31 18.11 -7.26 -0.57
CA GLU A 31 19.48 -6.81 -0.78
C GLU A 31 19.73 -5.37 -0.30
N ASN A 32 18.66 -4.61 -0.05
CA ASN A 32 18.72 -3.19 0.28
C ASN A 32 18.41 -2.91 1.75
N GLU A 33 19.14 -1.95 2.34
CA GLU A 33 18.91 -1.49 3.72
C GLU A 33 17.66 -0.59 3.84
N PRO A 34 16.99 -0.55 5.01
CA PRO A 34 15.89 0.36 5.23
C PRO A 34 16.32 1.82 5.05
N GLN A 35 15.57 2.57 4.23
CA GLN A 35 15.84 3.99 3.98
C GLN A 35 15.06 4.94 4.91
N ARG A 36 14.12 4.40 5.71
CA ARG A 36 13.18 5.19 6.50
C ARG A 36 12.90 4.55 7.84
N CYS A 37 12.81 5.40 8.86
CA CYS A 37 12.46 4.98 10.20
C CYS A 37 11.02 4.41 10.26
N ARG A 38 10.73 3.71 11.35
CA ARG A 38 9.43 3.08 11.60
C ARG A 38 8.28 4.09 11.57
N ASP A 39 8.49 5.29 12.10
CA ASP A 39 7.46 6.32 12.18
C ASP A 39 7.12 6.88 10.80
N CYS A 40 8.13 7.22 9.99
CA CYS A 40 7.90 7.66 8.60
C CYS A 40 7.27 6.57 7.74
N ARG A 41 7.64 5.29 7.94
CA ARG A 41 6.98 4.15 7.28
C ARG A 41 5.51 4.04 7.69
N THR A 42 5.21 4.21 8.97
CA THR A 42 3.85 4.10 9.53
C THR A 42 2.98 5.28 9.09
N ASN A 43 3.49 6.51 9.21
CA ASN A 43 2.78 7.73 8.80
C ASN A 43 2.40 7.70 7.31
N ARG A 44 3.28 7.17 6.45
CA ARG A 44 2.99 7.00 5.02
C ARG A 44 1.93 5.92 4.74
N LYS A 45 1.87 4.87 5.56
CA LYS A 45 0.80 3.86 5.48
C LYS A 45 -0.54 4.48 5.87
N THR A 46 -0.56 5.26 6.95
CA THR A 46 -1.76 5.95 7.45
C THR A 46 -2.25 6.99 6.45
N SER A 47 -1.38 7.81 5.87
CA SER A 47 -1.77 8.82 4.88
C SER A 47 -2.32 8.22 3.58
N ARG A 48 -1.84 7.05 3.15
CA ARG A 48 -2.43 6.30 2.03
C ARG A 48 -3.78 5.65 2.37
N SER A 49 -4.04 5.41 3.65
CA SER A 49 -5.28 4.82 4.14
C SER A 49 -6.36 5.85 4.46
N GLY A 50 -6.01 7.13 4.58
CA GLY A 50 -6.93 8.18 5.06
C GLY A 50 -7.01 9.45 4.21
N SER A 51 -6.33 9.55 3.07
CA SER A 51 -6.59 10.66 2.15
C SER A 51 -7.99 10.48 1.57
N ALA A 52 -8.87 11.46 1.82
CA ALA A 52 -10.21 11.54 1.25
C ALA A 52 -10.10 11.61 -0.27
N ARG A 53 -10.04 10.44 -0.91
CA ARG A 53 -10.14 10.34 -2.36
C ARG A 53 -11.53 10.78 -2.74
N GLU A 54 -11.65 11.67 -3.72
CA GLU A 54 -12.93 11.98 -4.34
C GLU A 54 -13.55 10.66 -4.80
N MET A 55 -14.76 10.41 -4.32
CA MET A 55 -15.54 9.22 -4.67
C MET A 55 -16.46 9.62 -5.81
N PHE A 56 -16.41 8.85 -6.90
CA PHE A 56 -17.27 9.07 -8.06
C PHE A 56 -18.38 8.03 -8.09
N ASP A 57 -19.58 8.47 -8.42
CA ASP A 57 -20.72 7.59 -8.64
C ASP A 57 -20.51 6.76 -9.93
N ALA A 58 -20.90 5.49 -9.85
CA ALA A 58 -20.86 4.56 -10.96
C ALA A 58 -21.95 3.50 -10.81
N VAL A 59 -22.24 2.79 -11.91
CA VAL A 59 -23.14 1.65 -11.92
C VAL A 59 -22.32 0.38 -12.17
N CYS A 60 -22.54 -0.66 -11.36
CA CYS A 60 -21.85 -1.93 -11.53
C CYS A 60 -22.23 -2.59 -12.86
N ALA A 61 -21.25 -2.91 -13.71
CA ALA A 61 -21.47 -3.54 -15.01
C ALA A 61 -21.99 -4.99 -14.92
N GLN A 62 -21.85 -5.65 -13.77
CA GLN A 62 -22.30 -7.04 -13.58
C GLN A 62 -23.70 -7.14 -12.96
N CYS A 63 -24.00 -6.35 -11.93
CA CYS A 63 -25.26 -6.47 -11.18
C CYS A 63 -26.15 -5.22 -11.22
N GLY A 64 -25.71 -4.13 -11.85
CA GLY A 64 -26.50 -2.91 -12.02
C GLY A 64 -26.66 -2.04 -10.77
N VAL A 65 -26.09 -2.41 -9.63
CA VAL A 65 -26.20 -1.60 -8.40
C VAL A 65 -25.38 -0.31 -8.51
N ALA A 66 -25.91 0.78 -7.96
CA ALA A 66 -25.15 2.01 -7.75
C ALA A 66 -24.00 1.76 -6.77
N THR A 67 -22.81 2.25 -7.09
CA THR A 67 -21.59 2.08 -6.29
C THR A 67 -20.70 3.30 -6.42
N THR A 68 -19.75 3.45 -5.50
CA THR A 68 -18.78 4.54 -5.52
C THR A 68 -17.37 4.02 -5.71
N VAL A 69 -16.58 4.71 -6.52
CA VAL A 69 -15.20 4.33 -6.84
C VAL A 69 -14.22 5.50 -6.63
N PRO A 70 -12.96 5.23 -6.24
CA PRO A 70 -11.97 6.28 -5.95
C PRO A 70 -11.24 6.79 -7.21
N PHE A 71 -11.78 6.53 -8.40
CA PHE A 71 -11.25 6.95 -9.70
C PHE A 71 -12.40 7.41 -10.59
N LYS A 72 -12.18 8.43 -11.42
CA LYS A 72 -13.20 8.92 -12.35
C LYS A 72 -13.48 7.87 -13.44
N PRO A 73 -14.71 7.34 -13.56
CA PRO A 73 -15.06 6.42 -14.65
C PRO A 73 -14.91 7.11 -16.00
N ARG A 74 -14.19 6.48 -16.93
CA ARG A 74 -13.93 7.02 -18.28
C ARG A 74 -14.78 6.35 -19.38
N GLY A 75 -15.53 5.30 -19.03
CA GLY A 75 -16.40 4.56 -19.96
C GLY A 75 -15.68 3.52 -20.84
N ASP A 76 -14.35 3.53 -20.87
CA ASP A 76 -13.51 2.56 -21.60
C ASP A 76 -13.42 1.20 -20.90
N LYS A 77 -13.64 1.15 -19.58
CA LYS A 77 -13.49 -0.03 -18.73
C LYS A 77 -14.73 -0.24 -17.85
N PRO A 78 -15.17 -1.49 -17.65
CA PRO A 78 -16.31 -1.79 -16.78
C PRO A 78 -15.98 -1.45 -15.32
N VAL A 79 -16.93 -0.82 -14.63
CA VAL A 79 -16.87 -0.57 -13.19
C VAL A 79 -17.63 -1.67 -12.47
N TYR A 80 -17.06 -2.18 -11.37
CA TYR A 80 -17.67 -3.24 -10.58
C TYR A 80 -17.84 -2.81 -9.12
N CYS A 81 -18.95 -3.19 -8.50
CA CYS A 81 -19.12 -3.03 -7.06
C CYS A 81 -18.14 -3.93 -6.29
N ARG A 82 -17.90 -3.64 -5.01
CA ARG A 82 -16.96 -4.39 -4.16
C ARG A 82 -17.22 -5.90 -4.16
N ALA A 83 -18.49 -6.31 -4.15
CA ALA A 83 -18.87 -7.72 -4.13
C ALA A 83 -18.52 -8.43 -5.45
N CYS A 84 -18.94 -7.87 -6.59
CA CYS A 84 -18.63 -8.42 -7.92
C CYS A 84 -17.11 -8.42 -8.19
N TYR A 85 -16.41 -7.34 -7.82
CA TYR A 85 -14.96 -7.28 -7.96
C TYR A 85 -14.24 -8.36 -7.13
N ALA A 86 -14.68 -8.59 -5.87
CA ALA A 86 -14.13 -9.65 -5.03
C ALA A 86 -14.40 -11.05 -5.57
N SER A 87 -15.55 -11.27 -6.24
CA SER A 87 -15.86 -12.55 -6.87
C SER A 87 -15.10 -12.83 -8.16
N MET A 88 -14.62 -11.77 -8.84
CA MET A 88 -13.87 -11.90 -10.10
C MET A 88 -12.35 -11.82 -9.92
N ALA A 89 -11.87 -11.23 -8.82
CA ALA A 89 -10.44 -11.10 -8.56
C ALA A 89 -9.83 -12.48 -8.23
N PRO A 90 -8.73 -12.89 -8.90
CA PRO A 90 -7.97 -14.05 -8.46
C PRO A 90 -7.53 -13.85 -7.01
N ALA A 91 -7.59 -14.91 -6.20
CA ALA A 91 -7.23 -14.87 -4.79
C ALA A 91 -5.84 -14.23 -4.62
N ALA A 92 -5.80 -13.07 -3.96
CA ALA A 92 -4.63 -12.30 -3.58
C ALA A 92 -3.78 -11.67 -4.72
N ALA A 93 -4.31 -10.62 -5.36
CA ALA A 93 -3.47 -9.55 -5.92
C ALA A 93 -3.58 -8.31 -5.04
N GLY A 94 -2.80 -8.29 -3.97
CA GLY A 94 -2.51 -7.06 -3.23
C GLY A 94 -1.90 -6.03 -4.18
N ARG A 95 -2.38 -4.80 -4.07
CA ARG A 95 -1.85 -3.58 -4.72
C ARG A 95 -0.33 -3.63 -4.83
N LEU A 96 0.19 -3.72 -6.06
CA LEU A 96 1.51 -3.24 -6.44
C LEU A 96 1.34 -1.88 -7.13
#